data_AF-A0A117NQG6-F1
#
_entry.id   AF-A0A117NQG6-F1
#
_cell.length_a   1.000
_cell.length_b   1.000
_cell.length_c   1.000
_cell.angle_alpha   90.00
_cell.angle_beta   90.00
_cell.angle_gamma   90.00
#
_symmetry.space_group_name_H-M   'P 1'
#
loop_
_entity.id
_entity.type
_entity.pdbx_description
1 polymer ?
#
loop_
_entity_poly.entity_id
_entity_poly.type
_entity_poly.pdbx_seq_one_letter_code
_entity_poly.pdbx_strand_id
1 'polypeptide(L)'
;PAQPYSAAQQTPYVGYPQNRMQAPPAVYNPNAPRPVEVFHLSDAANAAIPEDIRDQFHCDDHGRVLFFSAPPVDFIPPSKPKLGHSLKYLATKEEHQKKVEERKRKLADEQTERDEAAKRRRAEVETELMGRAEALTGKAVETLVQHVITGTNQLYGYLHRARDGDAMDLDGTRERGAVADRQAMQQTQQIQSQTTTDDLVNLKGTALYLDDA
;
A
#
# COMPACT_ATOMS: atom_id res chain seq x y z
N PRO A 1 45.85 32.62 -29.47
CA PRO A 1 46.72 33.57 -28.72
C PRO A 1 46.03 33.91 -27.39
N ALA A 2 46.56 33.40 -26.27
CA ALA A 2 45.98 33.61 -24.94
C ALA A 2 46.47 34.94 -24.36
N GLN A 3 45.52 35.78 -23.93
CA GLN A 3 45.81 37.04 -23.23
C GLN A 3 46.11 36.73 -21.75
N PRO A 4 47.23 37.21 -21.17
CA PRO A 4 47.45 37.09 -19.74
C PRO A 4 46.64 38.15 -18.98
N TYR A 5 45.91 37.73 -17.95
CA TYR A 5 45.26 38.61 -16.99
C TYR A 5 46.31 39.28 -16.11
N SER A 6 46.33 40.60 -16.08
CA SER A 6 47.12 41.41 -15.15
C SER A 6 46.40 41.51 -13.80
N ALA A 7 47.05 41.07 -12.73
CA ALA A 7 46.57 41.23 -11.36
C ALA A 7 46.64 42.71 -10.94
N ALA A 8 45.57 43.21 -10.32
CA ALA A 8 45.51 44.56 -9.78
C ALA A 8 46.51 44.74 -8.62
N GLN A 9 47.29 45.82 -8.67
CA GLN A 9 48.24 46.20 -7.62
C GLN A 9 47.50 46.62 -6.35
N GLN A 10 47.96 46.12 -5.20
CA GLN A 10 47.47 46.50 -3.88
C GLN A 10 47.92 47.94 -3.57
N THR A 11 46.97 48.86 -3.43
CA THR A 11 47.24 50.21 -2.92
C THR A 11 47.42 50.15 -1.40
N PRO A 12 48.44 50.84 -0.84
CA PRO A 12 48.63 50.90 0.59
C PRO A 12 47.48 51.66 1.26
N TYR A 13 46.94 51.06 2.32
CA TYR A 13 45.84 51.55 3.13
C TYR A 13 46.22 52.88 3.78
N VAL A 14 45.71 53.99 3.26
CA VAL A 14 45.88 55.32 3.87
C VAL A 14 44.85 55.44 4.99
N GLY A 15 45.34 55.45 6.23
CA GLY A 15 44.50 55.54 7.42
C GLY A 15 43.68 56.84 7.43
N TYR A 16 42.40 56.72 7.78
CA TYR A 16 41.51 57.85 7.99
C TYR A 16 42.02 58.77 9.11
N PRO A 17 41.99 60.11 8.95
CA PRO A 17 42.06 61.03 10.08
C PRO A 17 40.76 60.90 10.86
N GLN A 18 40.78 60.07 11.89
CA GLN A 18 39.71 60.03 12.87
C GLN A 18 39.73 61.34 13.65
N ASN A 19 38.67 62.13 13.52
CA ASN A 19 38.37 63.23 14.42
C ASN A 19 38.00 62.63 15.79
N ARG A 20 38.97 62.06 16.50
CA ARG A 20 38.82 61.53 17.86
C ARG A 20 38.75 62.73 18.79
N MET A 21 37.53 63.08 19.19
CA MET A 21 37.36 63.66 20.52
C MET A 21 38.00 62.68 21.51
N GLN A 22 39.01 63.14 22.24
CA GLN A 22 39.67 62.38 23.30
C GLN A 22 38.65 62.07 24.40
N ALA A 23 37.98 60.92 24.28
CA ALA A 23 37.31 60.31 25.39
C ALA A 23 38.38 59.88 26.41
N PRO A 24 38.12 60.03 27.73
CA PRO A 24 39.06 59.63 28.77
C PRO A 24 39.41 58.14 28.63
N PRO A 25 40.61 57.71 29.06
CA PRO A 25 41.06 56.33 28.89
C PRO A 25 40.06 55.38 29.56
N ALA A 26 39.31 54.65 28.75
CA ALA A 26 38.39 53.63 29.21
C ALA A 26 39.19 52.57 29.96
N VAL A 27 38.94 52.45 31.26
CA VAL A 27 39.48 51.37 32.10
C VAL A 27 39.00 50.05 31.49
N TYR A 28 39.92 49.34 30.85
CA TYR A 28 39.62 48.11 30.12
C TYR A 28 39.17 47.02 31.09
N ASN A 29 37.85 46.75 31.14
CA ASN A 29 37.31 45.60 31.83
C ASN A 29 37.18 44.43 30.82
N PRO A 30 38.04 43.40 30.90
CA PRO A 30 38.00 42.27 29.97
C PRO A 30 36.73 41.42 30.08
N ASN A 31 35.97 41.55 31.18
CA ASN A 31 34.74 40.79 31.43
C ASN A 31 33.46 41.57 31.09
N ALA A 32 33.57 42.84 30.69
CA ALA A 32 32.41 43.62 30.27
C ALA A 32 32.02 43.26 28.82
N PRO A 33 30.73 43.05 28.52
CA PRO A 33 30.27 42.95 27.13
C PRO A 33 30.73 44.18 26.35
N ARG A 34 31.52 43.98 25.30
CA ARG A 34 31.99 45.08 24.46
C ARG A 34 30.79 45.71 23.74
N PRO A 35 30.68 47.05 23.68
CA PRO A 35 29.68 47.70 22.87
C PRO A 35 29.85 47.28 21.40
N VAL A 36 28.75 46.98 20.71
CA VAL A 36 28.77 46.53 19.31
C VAL A 36 29.29 47.67 18.44
N GLU A 37 30.49 47.50 17.90
CA GLU A 37 31.05 48.43 16.92
C GLU A 37 30.52 48.07 15.53
N VAL A 38 29.79 49.00 14.92
CA VAL A 38 29.22 48.89 13.56
C VAL A 38 30.00 49.81 12.64
N PHE A 39 30.50 49.25 11.54
CA PHE A 39 31.32 49.96 10.57
C PHE A 39 30.68 49.94 9.18
N HIS A 40 30.95 50.96 8.38
CA HIS A 40 30.63 50.98 6.96
C HIS A 40 31.89 51.27 6.15
N LEU A 41 31.88 50.92 4.87
CA LEU A 41 32.98 51.25 3.95
C LEU A 41 32.95 52.75 3.59
N SER A 42 34.04 53.23 2.98
CA SER A 42 34.06 54.55 2.36
C SER A 42 33.02 54.63 1.22
N ASP A 43 32.48 55.81 0.95
CA ASP A 43 31.41 55.96 -0.05
C ASP A 43 31.86 55.47 -1.45
N ALA A 44 33.12 55.67 -1.80
CA ALA A 44 33.71 55.16 -3.03
C ALA A 44 33.78 53.62 -3.07
N ALA A 45 34.14 52.99 -1.95
CA ALA A 45 34.18 51.54 -1.85
C ALA A 45 32.78 50.92 -1.80
N ASN A 46 31.81 51.59 -1.16
CA ASN A 46 30.41 51.15 -1.14
C ASN A 46 29.77 51.26 -2.53
N ALA A 47 30.09 52.31 -3.29
CA ALA A 47 29.61 52.50 -4.67
C ALA A 47 30.20 51.48 -5.66
N ALA A 48 31.36 50.89 -5.34
CA ALA A 48 31.94 49.80 -6.13
C ALA A 48 31.19 48.47 -5.93
N ILE A 49 30.36 48.34 -4.89
CA ILE A 49 29.50 47.17 -4.67
C ILE A 49 28.22 47.34 -5.51
N PRO A 50 27.92 46.40 -6.42
CA PRO A 50 26.68 46.42 -7.17
C PRO A 50 25.43 46.53 -6.29
N GLU A 51 24.43 47.27 -6.75
CA GLU A 51 23.21 47.58 -5.98
C GLU A 51 22.43 46.32 -5.60
N ASP A 52 22.35 45.35 -6.50
CA ASP A 52 21.74 44.03 -6.29
C ASP A 52 22.42 43.24 -5.16
N ILE A 53 23.72 43.45 -4.95
CA ILE A 53 24.46 42.86 -3.82
C ILE A 53 24.22 43.67 -2.55
N ARG A 54 24.20 45.01 -2.61
CA ARG A 54 23.92 45.86 -1.43
C ARG A 54 22.55 45.57 -0.83
N ASP A 55 21.54 45.35 -1.66
CA ASP A 55 20.18 45.01 -1.24
C ASP A 55 20.07 43.67 -0.49
N GLN A 56 21.09 42.81 -0.57
CA GLN A 56 21.11 41.53 0.14
C GLN A 56 21.57 41.67 1.59
N PHE A 57 22.19 42.79 1.96
CA PHE A 57 22.73 43.04 3.31
C PHE A 57 21.94 44.12 4.05
N HIS A 58 22.27 44.32 5.33
CA HIS A 58 21.73 45.45 6.09
C HIS A 58 22.44 46.74 5.68
N CYS A 59 21.66 47.75 5.35
CA CYS A 59 22.14 49.07 4.96
C CYS A 59 21.69 50.15 5.95
N ASP A 60 22.44 51.26 6.05
CA ASP A 60 21.99 52.47 6.73
C ASP A 60 20.97 53.27 5.89
N ASP A 61 20.48 54.39 6.42
CA ASP A 61 19.56 55.30 5.72
C ASP A 61 20.14 55.90 4.43
N HIS A 62 21.45 55.76 4.21
CA HIS A 62 22.18 56.25 3.04
C HIS A 62 22.55 55.12 2.07
N GLY A 63 22.07 53.89 2.29
CA GLY A 63 22.31 52.75 1.40
C GLY A 63 23.73 52.16 1.49
N ARG A 64 24.42 52.32 2.62
CA ARG A 64 25.76 51.75 2.88
C ARG A 64 25.68 50.46 3.67
N VAL A 65 26.41 49.45 3.22
CA VAL A 65 26.43 48.12 3.86
C VAL A 65 27.08 48.20 5.24
N LEU A 66 26.40 47.63 6.24
CA LEU A 66 26.83 47.57 7.63
C LEU A 66 27.63 46.30 7.92
N PHE A 67 28.80 46.48 8.53
CA PHE A 67 29.68 45.41 9.00
C PHE A 67 29.71 45.40 10.53
N PHE A 68 29.50 44.21 11.11
CA PHE A 68 29.46 44.01 12.55
C PHE A 68 30.73 43.31 13.02
N SER A 69 31.38 43.86 14.05
CA SER A 69 32.57 43.26 14.70
C SER A 69 32.24 42.01 15.52
N ALA A 70 31.02 41.94 16.04
CA ALA A 70 30.46 40.80 16.74
C ALA A 70 29.01 40.59 16.28
N PRO A 71 28.53 39.34 16.21
CA PRO A 71 27.14 39.08 15.82
C PRO A 71 26.19 39.78 16.80
N PRO A 72 25.18 40.52 16.32
CA PRO A 72 24.19 41.14 17.18
C PRO A 72 23.44 40.06 17.97
N VAL A 73 23.22 40.31 19.26
CA VAL A 73 22.69 39.34 20.23
C VAL A 73 21.27 38.87 19.86
N ASP A 74 20.50 39.71 19.16
CA ASP A 74 19.13 39.44 18.73
C ASP A 74 19.01 39.53 17.20
N PHE A 75 19.40 38.46 16.49
CA PHE A 75 19.17 38.38 15.04
C PHE A 75 17.71 38.02 14.76
N ILE A 76 16.91 39.00 14.33
CA ILE A 76 15.62 38.72 13.69
C ILE A 76 15.91 38.36 12.23
N PRO A 77 15.72 37.11 11.79
CA PRO A 77 15.90 36.77 10.40
C PRO A 77 14.95 37.62 9.53
N PRO A 78 15.41 38.13 8.37
CA PRO A 78 14.55 38.90 7.49
C PRO A 78 13.32 38.07 7.12
N SER A 79 12.14 38.72 7.14
CA SER A 79 10.83 38.12 6.83
C SER A 79 10.77 37.37 5.49
N LYS A 80 11.70 37.65 4.58
CA LYS A 80 11.85 36.95 3.30
C LYS A 80 13.31 36.51 3.15
N PRO A 81 13.62 35.21 3.08
CA PRO A 81 14.94 34.76 2.65
C PRO A 81 15.14 35.22 1.20
N LYS A 82 15.95 36.26 0.99
CA LYS A 82 16.26 36.81 -0.34
C LYS A 82 17.10 35.86 -1.19
N LEU A 83 17.64 34.79 -0.61
CA LEU A 83 18.42 33.78 -1.30
C LEU A 83 17.52 32.61 -1.72
N GLY A 84 16.99 32.69 -2.95
CA GLY A 84 16.36 31.55 -3.61
C GLY A 84 17.39 30.46 -3.93
N HIS A 85 16.93 29.21 -4.09
CA HIS A 85 17.80 28.13 -4.55
C HIS A 85 18.46 28.49 -5.89
N SER A 86 19.72 28.10 -6.09
CA SER A 86 20.39 28.29 -7.38
C SER A 86 19.65 27.55 -8.50
N LEU A 87 19.67 28.07 -9.72
CA LEU A 87 19.05 27.42 -10.89
C LEU A 87 19.57 25.99 -11.09
N LYS A 88 20.87 25.78 -10.82
CA LYS A 88 21.49 24.45 -10.80
C LYS A 88 20.82 23.53 -9.78
N TYR A 89 20.55 24.02 -8.57
CA TYR A 89 19.88 23.24 -7.53
C TYR A 89 18.46 22.85 -7.96
N LEU A 90 17.69 23.76 -8.54
CA LEU A 90 16.32 23.47 -9.00
C LEU A 90 16.30 22.37 -10.07
N ALA A 91 17.18 22.46 -11.07
CA ALA A 91 17.31 21.42 -12.09
C ALA A 91 17.67 20.05 -11.48
N THR A 92 18.66 20.01 -10.58
CA THR A 92 19.05 18.75 -9.93
C THR A 92 17.97 18.21 -8.99
N LYS A 93 17.17 19.08 -8.37
CA LYS A 93 16.07 18.70 -7.48
C LYS A 93 14.95 18.03 -8.26
N GLU A 94 14.59 18.57 -9.42
CA GLU A 94 13.57 17.99 -10.29
C GLU A 94 14.00 16.62 -10.82
N GLU A 95 15.25 16.48 -11.30
CA GLU A 95 15.78 15.19 -11.73
C GLU A 95 15.77 14.15 -10.61
N HIS A 96 16.13 14.56 -9.39
CA HIS A 96 16.11 13.67 -8.23
C HIS A 96 14.69 13.26 -7.85
N GLN A 97 13.74 14.21 -7.86
CA GLN A 97 12.33 13.94 -7.58
C GLN A 97 11.76 12.93 -8.57
N LYS A 98 12.00 13.10 -9.87
CA LYS A 98 11.54 12.17 -10.90
C LYS A 98 12.07 10.74 -10.68
N LYS A 99 13.36 10.59 -10.35
CA LYS A 99 13.96 9.27 -10.05
C LYS A 99 13.34 8.62 -8.81
N VAL A 100 13.03 9.41 -7.79
CA VAL A 100 12.37 8.91 -6.57
C VAL A 100 10.94 8.46 -6.87
N GLU A 101 10.18 9.23 -7.64
CA GLU A 101 8.81 8.88 -8.04
C GLU A 101 8.77 7.61 -8.89
N GLU A 102 9.65 7.49 -9.89
CA GLU A 102 9.77 6.28 -10.70
C GLU A 102 10.12 5.05 -9.85
N ARG A 103 11.04 5.19 -8.90
CA ARG A 103 11.38 4.11 -7.96
C ARG A 103 10.18 3.76 -7.07
N LYS A 104 9.48 4.77 -6.54
CA LYS A 104 8.31 4.57 -5.67
C LYS A 104 7.19 3.85 -6.43
N ARG A 105 6.95 4.21 -7.69
CA ARG A 105 5.97 3.53 -8.54
C ARG A 105 6.32 2.05 -8.74
N LYS A 106 7.56 1.76 -9.14
CA LYS A 106 8.03 0.38 -9.34
C LYS A 106 7.91 -0.47 -8.07
N LEU A 107 8.29 0.09 -6.91
CA LEU A 107 8.17 -0.62 -5.63
C LEU A 107 6.72 -0.87 -5.24
N ALA A 108 5.81 0.08 -5.49
CA ALA A 108 4.38 -0.11 -5.25
C ALA A 108 3.82 -1.23 -6.15
N ASP A 109 4.16 -1.20 -7.45
CA ASP A 109 3.72 -2.22 -8.41
C ASP A 109 4.24 -3.63 -7.99
N GLU A 110 5.53 -3.75 -7.67
CA GLU A 110 6.14 -5.01 -7.20
C GLU A 110 5.51 -5.51 -5.89
N GLN A 111 5.16 -4.60 -4.98
CA GLN A 111 4.52 -4.97 -3.72
C GLN A 111 3.08 -5.45 -3.94
N THR A 112 2.33 -4.80 -4.83
CA THR A 112 0.98 -5.27 -5.20
C THR A 112 1.03 -6.64 -5.86
N GLU A 113 1.98 -6.90 -6.75
CA GLU A 113 2.16 -8.21 -7.40
C GLU A 113 2.49 -9.30 -6.36
N ARG A 114 3.38 -9.00 -5.41
CA ARG A 114 3.72 -9.92 -4.31
C ARG A 114 2.51 -10.24 -3.43
N ASP A 115 1.71 -9.24 -3.09
CA ASP A 115 0.53 -9.41 -2.25
C ASP A 115 -0.55 -10.22 -2.98
N GLU A 116 -0.76 -9.98 -4.27
CA GLU A 116 -1.65 -10.78 -5.09
C GLU A 116 -1.18 -12.23 -5.21
N ALA A 117 0.11 -12.45 -5.48
CA ALA A 117 0.69 -13.80 -5.54
C ALA A 117 0.61 -14.53 -4.19
N ALA A 118 0.75 -13.81 -3.07
CA ALA A 118 0.57 -14.38 -1.74
C ALA A 118 -0.90 -14.75 -1.47
N LYS A 119 -1.85 -13.91 -1.89
CA LYS A 119 -3.29 -14.21 -1.77
C LYS A 119 -3.69 -15.43 -2.59
N ARG A 120 -3.22 -15.53 -3.86
CA ARG A 120 -3.48 -16.70 -4.72
C ARG A 120 -2.97 -17.98 -4.09
N ARG A 121 -1.72 -17.98 -3.61
CA ARG A 121 -1.13 -19.15 -2.92
C ARG A 121 -1.92 -19.55 -1.67
N ARG A 122 -2.41 -18.59 -0.88
CA ARG A 122 -3.24 -18.90 0.29
C ARG A 122 -4.56 -19.55 -0.12
N ALA A 123 -5.21 -19.04 -1.15
CA ALA A 123 -6.44 -19.62 -1.68
C ALA A 123 -6.23 -21.03 -2.23
N GLU A 124 -5.14 -21.28 -2.96
CA GLU A 124 -4.78 -22.63 -3.44
C GLU A 124 -4.52 -23.60 -2.28
N VAL A 125 -3.78 -23.18 -1.25
CA VAL A 125 -3.55 -24.02 -0.07
C VAL A 125 -4.86 -24.33 0.67
N GLU A 126 -5.77 -23.35 0.76
CA GLU A 126 -7.08 -23.53 1.40
C GLU A 126 -7.97 -24.52 0.61
N THR A 127 -8.01 -24.41 -0.72
CA THR A 127 -8.80 -25.33 -1.56
C THR A 127 -8.21 -26.74 -1.54
N GLU A 128 -6.89 -26.88 -1.57
CA GLU A 128 -6.21 -28.17 -1.40
C GLU A 128 -6.52 -28.81 -0.03
N LEU A 129 -6.51 -28.01 1.04
CA LEU A 129 -6.78 -28.49 2.39
C LEU A 129 -8.25 -28.92 2.53
N MET A 130 -9.18 -28.17 1.94
CA MET A 130 -10.61 -28.53 1.91
C MET A 130 -10.83 -29.84 1.15
N GLY A 131 -10.23 -30.00 -0.03
CA GLY A 131 -10.32 -31.25 -0.79
C GLY A 131 -9.73 -32.46 -0.03
N ARG A 132 -8.63 -32.27 0.71
CA ARG A 132 -8.09 -33.32 1.59
C ARG A 132 -9.03 -33.63 2.76
N ALA A 133 -9.64 -32.62 3.37
CA ALA A 133 -10.58 -32.81 4.46
C ALA A 133 -11.80 -33.61 4.00
N GLU A 134 -12.37 -33.28 2.84
CA GLU A 134 -13.49 -34.01 2.23
C GLU A 134 -13.12 -35.46 1.89
N ALA A 135 -11.93 -35.70 1.34
CA ALA A 135 -11.47 -37.06 1.07
C ALA A 135 -11.28 -37.87 2.36
N LEU A 136 -10.81 -37.25 3.44
CA LEU A 136 -10.66 -37.90 4.75
C LEU A 136 -12.01 -38.15 5.41
N THR A 137 -12.97 -37.22 5.32
CA THR A 137 -14.31 -37.42 5.88
C THR A 137 -15.05 -38.54 5.15
N GLY A 138 -14.95 -38.60 3.82
CA GLY A 138 -15.50 -39.70 3.02
C GLY A 138 -14.96 -41.06 3.46
N LYS A 139 -13.63 -41.17 3.62
CA LYS A 139 -12.98 -42.40 4.12
C LYS A 139 -13.41 -42.74 5.55
N ALA A 140 -13.51 -41.75 6.44
CA ALA A 140 -13.94 -41.97 7.82
C ALA A 140 -15.38 -42.52 7.87
N VAL A 141 -16.30 -41.94 7.08
CA VAL A 141 -17.67 -42.43 6.96
C VAL A 141 -17.71 -43.85 6.40
N GLU A 142 -16.93 -44.14 5.35
CA GLU A 142 -16.84 -45.50 4.79
C GLU A 142 -16.37 -46.52 5.84
N THR A 143 -15.31 -46.20 6.60
CA THR A 143 -14.82 -47.08 7.67
C THR A 143 -15.83 -47.27 8.79
N LEU A 144 -16.60 -46.24 9.14
CA LEU A 144 -17.69 -46.32 10.11
C LEU A 144 -18.79 -47.26 9.62
N VAL A 145 -19.22 -47.11 8.35
CA VAL A 145 -20.23 -47.98 7.73
C VAL A 145 -19.75 -49.44 7.72
N GLN A 146 -18.49 -49.69 7.35
CA GLN A 146 -17.91 -51.03 7.43
C GLN A 146 -17.91 -51.61 8.84
N HIS A 147 -17.61 -50.80 9.86
CA HIS A 147 -17.67 -51.23 11.25
C HIS A 147 -19.10 -51.54 11.71
N VAL A 148 -20.07 -50.71 11.32
CA VAL A 148 -21.48 -50.92 11.63
C VAL A 148 -21.99 -52.20 10.96
N ILE A 149 -21.71 -52.40 9.67
CA ILE A 149 -22.08 -53.64 8.96
C ILE A 149 -21.43 -54.85 9.61
N THR A 150 -20.12 -54.79 9.89
CA THR A 150 -19.39 -55.91 10.52
C THR A 150 -19.94 -56.23 11.91
N GLY A 151 -20.16 -55.21 12.75
CA GLY A 151 -20.73 -55.37 14.09
C GLY A 151 -22.16 -55.88 14.06
N THR A 152 -22.97 -55.44 13.09
CA THR A 152 -24.34 -55.91 12.88
C THR A 152 -24.34 -57.37 12.44
N ASN A 153 -23.48 -57.75 11.48
CA ASN A 153 -23.32 -59.14 11.04
C ASN A 153 -22.88 -60.05 12.19
N GLN A 154 -21.95 -59.60 13.03
CA GLN A 154 -21.53 -60.34 14.22
C GLN A 154 -22.70 -60.50 15.20
N LEU A 155 -23.41 -59.41 15.52
CA LEU A 155 -24.57 -59.44 16.42
C LEU A 155 -25.66 -60.38 15.90
N TYR A 156 -25.99 -60.32 14.61
CA TYR A 156 -26.91 -61.25 13.96
C TYR A 156 -26.42 -62.69 14.10
N GLY A 157 -25.13 -62.94 13.83
CA GLY A 157 -24.52 -64.25 14.01
C GLY A 157 -24.62 -64.78 15.45
N TYR A 158 -24.48 -63.93 16.46
CA TYR A 158 -24.64 -64.31 17.87
C TYR A 158 -26.10 -64.57 18.24
N LEU A 159 -27.03 -63.68 17.84
CA LEU A 159 -28.45 -63.79 18.18
C LEU A 159 -29.14 -64.95 17.47
N HIS A 160 -28.74 -65.24 16.23
CA HIS A 160 -29.33 -66.27 15.38
C HIS A 160 -28.50 -67.55 15.28
N ARG A 161 -27.43 -67.69 16.07
CA ARG A 161 -26.63 -68.93 16.18
C ARG A 161 -27.43 -70.18 16.57
N ALA A 162 -28.66 -70.00 17.03
CA ALA A 162 -29.58 -71.07 17.43
C ALA A 162 -30.74 -71.29 16.44
N ARG A 163 -30.84 -70.51 15.35
CA ARG A 163 -31.93 -70.59 14.36
C ARG A 163 -31.35 -70.36 12.97
N ASP A 164 -30.90 -71.44 12.36
CA ASP A 164 -30.20 -71.45 11.08
C ASP A 164 -30.96 -70.75 9.94
N GLY A 165 -30.20 -70.02 9.11
CA GLY A 165 -30.52 -69.76 7.69
C GLY A 165 -31.35 -68.51 7.37
N ASP A 166 -32.56 -68.39 7.90
CA ASP A 166 -33.59 -67.61 7.18
C ASP A 166 -33.71 -66.13 7.57
N ALA A 167 -33.13 -65.70 8.68
CA ALA A 167 -33.38 -64.35 9.21
C ALA A 167 -32.70 -63.23 8.40
N MET A 168 -31.51 -63.50 7.83
CA MET A 168 -30.75 -62.53 7.03
C MET A 168 -31.41 -62.27 5.66
N ASP A 169 -31.94 -63.31 5.02
CA ASP A 169 -32.55 -63.18 3.70
C ASP A 169 -33.91 -62.48 3.76
N LEU A 170 -34.66 -62.61 4.86
CA LEU A 170 -35.96 -61.95 5.05
C LEU A 170 -35.83 -60.44 5.26
N ASP A 171 -34.84 -59.96 6.00
CA ASP A 171 -34.66 -58.52 6.22
C ASP A 171 -34.03 -57.86 4.97
N GLY A 172 -33.07 -58.53 4.33
CA GLY A 172 -32.49 -58.06 3.06
C GLY A 172 -33.46 -58.04 1.88
N THR A 173 -34.52 -58.86 1.90
CA THR A 173 -35.60 -58.78 0.90
C THR A 173 -36.58 -57.66 1.21
N ARG A 174 -36.88 -57.42 2.49
CA ARG A 174 -37.72 -56.29 2.92
C ARG A 174 -37.11 -54.93 2.59
N GLU A 175 -35.81 -54.77 2.83
CA GLU A 175 -35.10 -53.53 2.49
C GLU A 175 -35.05 -53.31 0.97
N ARG A 176 -34.80 -54.35 0.18
CA ARG A 176 -34.82 -54.27 -1.28
C ARG A 176 -36.20 -53.85 -1.81
N GLY A 177 -37.29 -54.36 -1.23
CA GLY A 177 -38.64 -53.92 -1.55
C GLY A 177 -38.87 -52.43 -1.25
N ALA A 178 -38.44 -51.96 -0.08
CA ALA A 178 -38.59 -50.55 0.31
C ALA A 178 -37.78 -49.58 -0.57
N VAL A 179 -36.59 -49.99 -1.04
CA VAL A 179 -35.78 -49.20 -1.98
C VAL A 179 -36.42 -49.16 -3.37
N ALA A 180 -36.92 -50.29 -3.86
CA ALA A 180 -37.63 -50.35 -5.14
C ALA A 180 -38.87 -49.46 -5.14
N ASP A 181 -39.66 -49.47 -4.06
CA ASP A 181 -40.82 -48.58 -3.90
C ASP A 181 -40.44 -47.09 -3.93
N ARG A 182 -39.36 -46.71 -3.23
CA ARG A 182 -38.87 -45.31 -3.27
C ARG A 182 -38.41 -44.90 -4.67
N GLN A 183 -37.72 -45.79 -5.39
CA GLN A 183 -37.30 -45.52 -6.77
C GLN A 183 -38.50 -45.41 -7.71
N ALA A 184 -39.50 -46.28 -7.56
CA ALA A 184 -40.74 -46.21 -8.32
C ALA A 184 -41.50 -44.89 -8.05
N MET A 185 -41.57 -44.45 -6.79
CA MET A 185 -42.16 -43.16 -6.43
C MET A 185 -41.40 -41.98 -7.05
N GLN A 186 -40.07 -41.99 -7.03
CA GLN A 186 -39.25 -40.93 -7.65
C GLN A 186 -39.44 -40.87 -9.16
N GLN A 187 -39.43 -42.02 -9.84
CA GLN A 187 -39.71 -42.08 -11.28
C GLN A 187 -41.12 -41.58 -11.60
N THR A 188 -42.12 -41.95 -10.81
CA THR A 188 -43.49 -41.46 -10.98
C THR A 188 -43.59 -39.95 -10.82
N GLN A 189 -42.89 -39.37 -9.82
CA GLN A 189 -42.83 -37.92 -9.63
C GLN A 189 -42.12 -37.21 -10.79
N GLN A 190 -41.03 -37.77 -11.32
CA GLN A 190 -40.34 -37.24 -12.49
C GLN A 190 -41.26 -37.23 -13.72
N ILE A 191 -41.94 -38.35 -14.00
CA ILE A 191 -42.90 -38.45 -15.09
C ILE A 191 -44.01 -37.40 -14.93
N GLN A 192 -44.61 -37.28 -13.74
CA GLN A 192 -45.66 -36.29 -13.47
C GLN A 192 -45.17 -34.84 -13.66
N SER A 193 -43.93 -34.54 -13.26
CA SER A 193 -43.33 -33.22 -13.45
C SER A 193 -43.11 -32.88 -14.92
N GLN A 194 -42.69 -33.86 -15.73
CA GLN A 194 -42.48 -33.70 -17.17
C GLN A 194 -43.81 -33.60 -17.94
N THR A 195 -44.84 -34.35 -17.55
CA THR A 195 -46.18 -34.28 -18.18
C THR A 195 -46.95 -33.01 -17.85
N THR A 196 -46.55 -32.28 -16.80
CA THR A 196 -47.14 -30.97 -16.49
C THR A 196 -46.53 -29.86 -17.35
N THR A 197 -45.30 -30.05 -17.85
CA THR A 197 -44.58 -29.09 -18.70
C THR A 197 -44.80 -29.32 -20.19
N ASP A 198 -45.02 -30.56 -20.63
CA ASP A 198 -45.38 -30.88 -22.02
C ASP A 198 -46.91 -30.96 -22.18
N ASP A 199 -47.46 -29.89 -22.75
CA ASP A 199 -48.79 -29.76 -23.37
C ASP A 199 -49.99 -30.41 -22.65
N LEU A 200 -50.81 -29.57 -22.03
CA LEU A 200 -52.27 -29.77 -21.99
C LEU A 200 -52.80 -29.86 -23.43
N VAL A 201 -52.70 -31.04 -24.05
CA VAL A 201 -53.43 -31.35 -25.27
C VAL A 201 -54.90 -31.47 -24.88
N ASN A 202 -55.64 -30.38 -25.06
CA ASN A 202 -57.07 -30.32 -24.82
C ASN A 202 -57.78 -31.27 -25.79
N LEU A 203 -58.15 -32.47 -25.32
CA LEU A 203 -58.91 -33.47 -26.07
C LEU A 203 -60.37 -33.06 -26.36
N LYS A 204 -60.78 -31.81 -26.10
CA LYS A 204 -62.00 -31.23 -26.69
C LYS A 204 -61.77 -30.93 -28.17
N GLY A 205 -61.83 -31.94 -29.03
CA GLY A 205 -61.82 -31.65 -30.45
C GLY A 205 -61.64 -32.78 -31.44
N THR A 206 -61.87 -34.05 -31.10
CA THR A 206 -61.92 -35.08 -32.16
C THR A 206 -62.84 -36.23 -31.75
N ALA A 207 -64.15 -35.96 -31.80
CA ALA A 207 -65.14 -37.02 -31.93
C ALA A 207 -65.02 -37.60 -33.35
N LEU A 208 -64.20 -38.63 -33.51
CA LEU A 208 -64.24 -39.52 -34.67
C LEU A 208 -65.52 -40.35 -34.55
N TYR A 209 -66.56 -39.92 -35.26
CA TYR A 209 -67.70 -40.78 -35.54
C TYR A 209 -67.21 -41.88 -36.50
N LEU A 210 -67.19 -43.11 -36.00
CA LEU A 210 -67.20 -44.29 -36.85
C LEU A 210 -68.65 -44.45 -37.31
N ASP A 211 -68.91 -44.08 -38.57
CA ASP A 211 -70.17 -44.39 -39.25
C ASP A 211 -70.20 -45.90 -39.52
N ASP A 212 -71.22 -46.56 -38.97
CA ASP A 212 -71.67 -47.90 -39.37
C ASP A 212 -72.50 -47.74 -40.67
N ALA A 213 -71.99 -48.26 -41.80
CA ALA A 213 -72.79 -48.71 -42.95
C ALA A 213 -71.93 -49.51 -43.95
#